data_AF-A0A7V9T598-F1
#
_entry.id   AF-A0A7V9T598-F1
#
_cell.length_a   1.000
_cell.length_b   1.000
_cell.length_c   1.000
_cell.angle_alpha   90.00
_cell.angle_beta   90.00
_cell.angle_gamma   90.00
#
_symmetry.space_group_name_H-M   'P 1'
#
loop_
_entity.id
_entity.type
_entity.pdbx_description
1 polymer ?
#
loop_
_entity_poly.entity_id
_entity_poly.type
_entity_poly.pdbx_seq_one_letter_code
_entity_poly.pdbx_strand_id
1 'polypeptide(L)' 'MHTRRGEASAPDAAQPLEKDLETREDVEFKTYWIGQKAASDFWLIDAPDAEAAHAVHREAHGSVFGEISEVRP' A
#
# COMPACT_ATOMS: atom_id res chain seq x y z
N MET A 1 -6.52 7.37 4.83
CA MET A 1 -6.67 7.85 3.46
C MET A 1 -5.37 8.49 2.99
N HIS A 2 -4.57 7.81 2.15
CA HIS A 2 -3.52 8.48 1.35
C HIS A 2 -4.20 9.10 0.11
N THR A 3 -3.88 10.34 -0.24
CA THR A 3 -4.42 10.99 -1.46
C THR A 3 -3.28 11.28 -2.41
N ARG A 4 -3.14 10.45 -3.45
CA ARG A 4 -2.22 10.70 -4.57
C ARG A 4 -2.85 11.73 -5.50
N ARG A 5 -2.13 12.81 -5.86
CA ARG A 5 -2.53 13.70 -6.97
C ARG A 5 -2.08 13.07 -8.29
N GLY A 6 -3.01 12.42 -8.98
CA GLY A 6 -2.79 11.91 -10.34
C GLY A 6 -3.65 10.69 -10.63
N GLU A 7 -4.16 10.61 -11.85
CA GLU A 7 -4.91 9.47 -12.39
C GLU A 7 -4.01 8.22 -12.50
N ALA A 8 -4.05 7.35 -11.50
CA ALA A 8 -3.38 6.05 -11.59
C ALA A 8 -4.17 5.14 -12.54
N SER A 9 -3.58 4.80 -13.69
CA SER A 9 -4.07 3.72 -14.54
C SER A 9 -3.69 2.38 -13.90
N ALA A 10 -4.60 1.39 -13.91
CA ALA A 10 -4.40 0.04 -13.35
C ALA A 10 -3.00 -0.61 -13.57
N PRO A 11 -2.31 -0.46 -14.73
CA PRO A 11 -0.95 -0.99 -14.90
C PRO A 11 0.14 -0.33 -14.04
N ASP A 12 -0.02 0.92 -13.57
CA ASP A 12 0.96 1.60 -12.71
C ASP A 12 0.97 1.04 -11.28
N ALA A 13 -0.13 0.39 -10.87
CA ALA A 13 -0.30 -0.23 -9.55
C ALA A 13 0.00 -1.73 -9.49
N ALA A 14 0.29 -2.37 -10.65
CA ALA A 14 0.70 -3.77 -10.71
C ALA A 14 2.23 -3.98 -10.58
N GLN A 15 3.03 -3.06 -11.13
CA GLN A 15 4.50 -3.00 -10.92
C GLN A 15 5.00 -2.70 -9.48
N PRO A 16 4.27 -1.98 -8.60
CA PRO A 16 4.70 -1.67 -7.25
C PRO A 16 4.66 -2.86 -6.29
N LEU A 17 3.74 -3.83 -6.48
CA LEU A 17 3.59 -4.99 -5.60
C LEU A 17 4.85 -5.87 -5.59
N GLU A 18 5.51 -6.02 -6.75
CA GLU A 18 6.74 -6.81 -6.86
C GLU A 18 7.86 -6.26 -5.98
N LYS A 19 7.97 -4.92 -5.88
CA LYS A 19 8.98 -4.27 -5.03
C LYS A 19 8.65 -4.33 -3.54
N ASP A 20 7.38 -4.23 -3.16
CA ASP A 20 6.97 -4.38 -1.76
C ASP A 20 7.31 -5.77 -1.22
N LEU A 21 7.08 -6.82 -2.03
CA LEU A 21 7.31 -8.22 -1.67
C LEU A 21 8.80 -8.57 -1.46
N GLU A 22 9.74 -7.76 -1.97
CA GLU A 22 11.18 -8.00 -1.84
C GLU A 22 11.78 -7.45 -0.53
N THR A 23 11.05 -6.60 0.21
CA THR A 23 11.67 -5.78 1.27
C THR A 23 11.61 -6.38 2.69
N ARG A 24 10.61 -7.22 3.03
CA ARG A 24 10.50 -7.87 4.35
C ARG A 24 9.71 -9.18 4.33
N GLU A 25 10.16 -10.19 5.07
CA GLU A 25 9.47 -11.50 5.19
C GLU A 25 8.23 -11.46 6.11
N ASP A 26 8.13 -10.48 7.01
CA ASP A 26 7.05 -10.34 7.99
C ASP A 26 5.88 -9.45 7.55
N VAL A 27 5.94 -8.89 6.33
CA VAL A 27 4.90 -8.01 5.77
C VAL A 27 4.42 -8.58 4.45
N GLU A 28 3.12 -8.91 4.37
CA GLU A 28 2.50 -9.46 3.16
C GLU A 28 1.43 -8.51 2.61
N PHE A 29 1.58 -8.12 1.35
CA PHE A 29 0.59 -7.32 0.64
C PHE A 29 -0.47 -8.23 0.02
N LYS A 30 -1.64 -8.33 0.66
CA LYS A 30 -2.71 -9.25 0.25
C LYS A 30 -3.41 -8.82 -1.03
N THR A 31 -3.82 -7.55 -1.09
CA THR A 31 -4.53 -6.99 -2.24
C THR A 31 -4.57 -5.46 -2.20
N TYR A 32 -4.99 -4.84 -3.30
CA TYR A 32 -5.16 -3.39 -3.39
C TYR A 32 -6.38 -3.02 -4.26
N TRP A 33 -6.89 -1.82 -4.05
CA TRP A 33 -7.98 -1.25 -4.83
C TRP A 33 -7.72 0.21 -5.16
N ILE A 34 -7.92 0.59 -6.42
CA ILE A 34 -7.80 1.98 -6.89
C ILE A 34 -9.19 2.59 -7.01
N GLY A 35 -9.49 3.55 -6.14
CA GLY A 35 -10.69 4.37 -6.21
C GLY A 35 -10.51 5.52 -7.20
N GLN A 36 -10.64 5.27 -8.51
CA GLN A 36 -10.40 6.29 -9.55
C GLN A 36 -11.23 7.57 -9.34
N LYS A 37 -12.49 7.46 -8.89
CA LYS A 37 -13.35 8.62 -8.61
C LYS A 37 -12.99 9.37 -7.32
N ALA A 38 -12.43 8.66 -6.35
CA ALA A 38 -12.07 9.21 -5.05
C ALA A 38 -10.58 9.62 -4.96
N ALA A 39 -9.80 9.42 -6.03
CA ALA A 39 -8.35 9.58 -6.05
C ALA A 39 -7.68 8.96 -4.82
N SER A 40 -8.16 7.78 -4.42
CA SER A 40 -7.78 7.10 -3.18
C SER A 40 -7.41 5.67 -3.48
N ASP A 41 -6.23 5.27 -3.02
CA ASP A 41 -5.71 3.92 -3.16
C ASP A 41 -5.81 3.21 -1.81
N PHE A 42 -6.37 2.00 -1.82
CA PHE A 42 -6.54 1.17 -0.63
C PHE A 42 -5.67 -0.06 -0.73
N TRP A 43 -5.04 -0.42 0.38
CA TRP A 43 -4.14 -1.56 0.47
C TRP A 43 -4.57 -2.42 1.66
N LEU A 44 -4.63 -3.74 1.44
CA LEU A 44 -4.79 -4.71 2.50
C LEU A 44 -3.47 -5.42 2.72
N ILE A 45 -2.94 -5.32 3.93
CA ILE A 45 -1.60 -5.75 4.29
C ILE A 45 -1.70 -6.59 5.57
N ASP A 46 -1.06 -7.77 5.57
CA ASP A 46 -0.71 -8.50 6.78
C ASP A 46 0.63 -7.96 7.28
N ALA A 47 0.67 -7.46 8.51
CA ALA A 47 1.90 -6.96 9.11
C ALA A 47 1.80 -7.13 10.65
N PRO A 48 2.94 -7.25 11.35
CA PRO A 48 2.95 -7.31 12.81
C PRO A 48 2.38 -6.03 13.44
N ASP A 49 2.57 -4.89 12.78
CA ASP A 49 2.05 -3.59 13.20
C ASP A 49 2.03 -2.58 12.03
N ALA A 50 1.38 -1.44 12.27
CA ALA A 50 1.22 -0.38 11.28
C ALA A 50 2.55 0.30 10.89
N GLU A 51 3.57 0.30 11.76
CA GLU A 51 4.88 0.87 11.45
C GLU A 51 5.62 -0.02 10.46
N ALA A 52 5.56 -1.34 10.61
CA ALA A 52 6.15 -2.30 9.68
C ALA A 52 5.58 -2.14 8.26
N ALA A 53 4.26 -2.02 8.13
CA ALA A 53 3.61 -1.74 6.84
C ALA A 53 4.08 -0.40 6.25
N HIS A 54 4.21 0.65 7.07
CA HIS A 54 4.71 1.95 6.64
C HIS A 54 6.17 1.89 6.15
N ALA A 55 7.03 1.17 6.87
CA ALA A 55 8.44 1.07 6.54
C ALA A 55 8.64 0.43 5.16
N VAL A 56 7.94 -0.68 4.90
CA VAL A 56 7.98 -1.35 3.59
C VAL A 56 7.45 -0.45 2.49
N HIS A 57 6.25 0.12 2.66
CA HIS A 57 5.65 0.97 1.63
C HIS A 57 6.51 2.20 1.32
N ARG A 58 7.17 2.77 2.35
CA ARG A 58 8.12 3.88 2.17
C ARG A 58 9.38 3.46 1.45
N GLU A 59 9.92 2.28 1.75
CA GLU A 59 11.12 1.77 1.09
C GLU A 59 10.85 1.43 -0.38
N ALA A 60 9.69 0.85 -0.67
CA ALA A 60 9.27 0.48 -2.02
C ALA A 60 8.86 1.69 -2.89
N HIS A 61 8.12 2.66 -2.33
CA HIS A 61 7.48 3.74 -3.10
C HIS A 61 7.92 5.16 -2.73
N GLY A 62 8.78 5.31 -1.72
CA GLY A 62 9.14 6.62 -1.17
C GLY A 62 7.97 7.37 -0.51
N SER A 63 6.82 6.71 -0.35
CA SER A 63 5.56 7.29 0.14
C SER A 63 5.11 6.59 1.42
N VAL A 64 4.38 7.31 2.27
CA VAL A 64 3.77 6.76 3.49
C VAL A 64 2.25 6.72 3.33
N PHE A 65 1.61 5.75 3.95
CA PHE A 65 0.14 5.71 4.01
C PHE A 65 -0.36 6.94 4.76
N GLY A 66 -1.47 7.51 4.30
CA GLY A 66 -2.08 8.67 4.96
C GLY A 66 -2.84 8.28 6.23
N GLU A 67 -3.37 7.05 6.28
CA GLU A 67 -4.02 6.48 7.47
C GLU A 67 -3.91 4.96 7.35
N ILE A 68 -3.69 4.31 8.49
CA ILE A 68 -3.72 2.86 8.62
C ILE A 68 -4.74 2.54 9.70
N SER A 69 -5.62 1.59 9.41
CA SER A 69 -6.58 1.07 10.37
C SER A 69 -6.34 -0.44 10.52
N GLU A 70 -6.06 -0.88 11.74
CA GLU A 70 -6.01 -2.32 12.06
C GLU A 70 -7.41 -2.90 11.87
N VAL A 71 -7.51 -3.91 11.00
CA VAL A 71 -8.74 -4.67 10.79
C VAL A 71 -8.60 -6.00 11.51
N ARG A 72 -9.52 -6.28 12.44
CA ARG A 72 -9.60 -7.58 13.10
C ARG A 72 -10.60 -8.47 12.35
N PRO A 73 -10.30 -9.77 12.18
CA PRO A 73 -11.22 -10.71 11.53
C PRO A 73 -12.54 -10.87 12.30
#